data_AF-A0A950CR61-F1
#
_entry.id   AF-A0A950CR61-F1
#
_cell.length_a   1.000
_cell.length_b   1.000
_cell.length_c   1.000
_cell.angle_alpha   90.00
_cell.angle_beta   90.00
_cell.angle_gamma   90.00
#
_symmetry.space_group_name_H-M   'P 1'
#
loop_
_entity.id
_entity.type
_entity.pdbx_description
1 polymer ?
#
loop_
_entity_poly.entity_id
_entity_poly.type
_entity_poly.pdbx_seq_one_letter_code
_entity_poly.pdbx_strand_id
1 'polypeptide(L)'
;MQCKDIPDLPILQFLADLDASDEWPTSWGTWHVYEYEGQPSPPNSVTRAMPDKEATPSKLVQAKMRGLIERGLVDGCTCGCRGDYELTEKGIAMLAAGGKS
;
A
#
# COMPACT_ATOMS: atom_id res chain seq x y z
N MET A 1 10.54 -3.47 14.27
CA MET A 1 10.29 -3.32 12.83
C MET A 1 10.66 -1.91 12.41
N GLN A 2 11.40 -1.78 11.32
CA GLN A 2 11.76 -0.54 10.64
C GLN A 2 11.15 -0.52 9.24
N CYS A 3 11.07 0.66 8.60
CA CYS A 3 10.48 0.80 7.26
C CYS A 3 11.13 -0.12 6.20
N LYS A 4 12.45 -0.34 6.31
CA LYS A 4 13.20 -1.25 5.43
C LYS A 4 12.86 -2.74 5.61
N ASP A 5 12.26 -3.10 6.74
CA ASP A 5 11.87 -4.48 7.05
C ASP A 5 10.50 -4.82 6.40
N ILE A 6 9.80 -3.82 5.85
CA ILE A 6 8.56 -4.01 5.11
C ILE A 6 8.91 -4.25 3.63
N PRO A 7 8.61 -5.42 3.05
CA PRO A 7 8.92 -5.71 1.65
C PRO A 7 8.06 -4.85 0.71
N ASP A 8 8.63 -4.42 -0.42
CA ASP A 8 7.92 -3.63 -1.42
C ASP A 8 6.89 -4.48 -2.18
N LEU A 9 7.30 -5.70 -2.58
CA LEU A 9 6.55 -6.55 -3.50
C LEU A 9 5.10 -6.80 -3.07
N PRO A 10 4.79 -7.17 -1.81
CA PRO A 10 3.40 -7.40 -1.41
C PRO A 10 2.52 -6.16 -1.57
N ILE A 11 3.09 -4.96 -1.36
CA ILE A 11 2.36 -3.69 -1.48
C ILE A 11 2.09 -3.40 -2.96
N LEU A 12 3.10 -3.58 -3.82
CA LEU A 12 2.93 -3.37 -5.26
C LEU A 12 1.92 -4.37 -5.86
N GLN A 13 2.01 -5.65 -5.48
CA GLN A 13 1.05 -6.66 -5.92
C GLN A 13 -0.36 -6.33 -5.46
N PHE A 14 -0.54 -5.90 -4.21
CA PHE A 14 -1.83 -5.51 -3.69
C PHE A 14 -2.46 -4.35 -4.48
N LEU A 15 -1.69 -3.32 -4.82
CA LEU A 15 -2.19 -2.21 -5.62
C LEU A 15 -2.52 -2.63 -7.06
N ALA A 16 -1.76 -3.56 -7.65
CA ALA A 16 -2.09 -4.12 -8.96
C ALA A 16 -3.40 -4.91 -8.93
N ASP A 17 -3.62 -5.71 -7.88
CA ASP A 17 -4.83 -6.51 -7.72
C ASP A 17 -6.07 -5.63 -7.51
N LEU A 18 -5.93 -4.50 -6.82
CA LEU A 18 -7.03 -3.52 -6.66
C LEU A 18 -7.42 -2.89 -8.01
N ASP A 19 -6.43 -2.49 -8.82
CA ASP A 19 -6.68 -1.90 -10.14
C ASP A 19 -7.33 -2.90 -11.11
N ALA A 20 -7.00 -4.18 -10.98
CA ALA A 20 -7.60 -5.25 -11.78
C ALA A 20 -8.98 -5.72 -11.27
N SER A 21 -9.44 -5.25 -10.10
CA SER A 21 -10.68 -5.74 -9.50
C SER A 21 -11.92 -4.99 -10.01
N ASP A 22 -12.93 -5.73 -10.49
CA ASP A 22 -14.26 -5.18 -10.81
C ASP A 22 -15.11 -4.96 -9.54
N GLU A 23 -14.64 -5.42 -8.37
CA GLU A 23 -15.38 -5.40 -7.11
C GLU A 23 -15.44 -4.02 -6.46
N TRP A 24 -14.52 -3.11 -6.81
CA TRP A 24 -14.38 -1.81 -6.14
C TRP A 24 -14.53 -0.64 -7.11
N PRO A 25 -15.35 0.37 -6.78
CA PRO A 25 -15.59 1.51 -7.66
C PRO A 25 -14.36 2.42 -7.85
N THR A 26 -13.26 2.16 -7.12
CA THR A 26 -12.02 2.92 -7.19
C THR A 26 -10.82 1.97 -7.08
N SER A 27 -9.88 2.07 -8.02
CA SER A 27 -8.60 1.34 -8.01
C SER A 27 -7.61 1.85 -6.96
N TRP A 28 -7.95 2.92 -6.25
CA TRP A 28 -7.06 3.61 -5.32
C TRP A 28 -7.00 2.96 -3.93
N GLY A 29 -5.78 2.66 -3.48
CA GLY A 29 -5.47 2.15 -2.15
C GLY A 29 -5.50 3.23 -1.06
N THR A 30 -5.85 2.84 0.16
CA THR A 30 -5.81 3.71 1.35
C THR A 30 -4.80 3.19 2.38
N TRP A 31 -4.34 4.04 3.31
CA TRP A 31 -3.63 3.56 4.51
C TRP A 31 -4.54 3.45 5.74
N HIS A 32 -5.82 3.83 5.63
CA HIS A 32 -6.74 3.81 6.78
C HIS A 32 -6.82 2.41 7.38
N VAL A 33 -6.58 2.35 8.68
CA VAL A 33 -6.81 1.20 9.54
C VAL A 33 -8.05 1.54 10.35
N TYR A 34 -9.20 1.00 9.96
CA TYR A 34 -10.40 1.08 10.80
C TYR A 34 -10.38 -0.04 11.84
N GLU A 35 -9.32 -0.14 12.63
CA GLU A 35 -9.33 -0.94 13.88
C GLU A 35 -9.86 -0.11 15.07
N TYR A 36 -10.59 0.97 14.80
CA TYR A 36 -11.36 1.66 15.82
C TYR A 36 -12.67 0.89 16.01
N GLU A 37 -12.90 0.37 17.22
CA GLU A 37 -14.15 -0.34 17.61
C GLU A 37 -14.38 -1.72 16.97
N GLY A 38 -13.32 -2.47 16.64
CA GLY A 38 -13.44 -3.87 16.20
C GLY A 38 -13.98 -4.05 14.78
N GLN A 39 -14.01 -2.98 13.99
CA GLN A 39 -14.30 -3.05 12.57
C GLN A 39 -13.08 -3.57 11.79
N PRO A 40 -13.27 -4.27 10.66
CA PRO A 40 -12.16 -4.67 9.81
C PRO A 40 -11.61 -3.48 9.02
N SER A 41 -10.30 -3.47 8.79
CA SER A 41 -9.68 -2.52 7.85
C SER A 41 -10.33 -2.62 6.46
N PRO A 42 -10.52 -1.47 5.77
CA PRO A 42 -11.18 -1.46 4.49
C PRO A 42 -10.42 -2.34 3.49
N PRO A 43 -11.14 -2.95 2.53
CA PRO A 43 -10.57 -3.93 1.61
C PRO A 43 -9.45 -3.37 0.75
N ASN A 44 -9.50 -2.08 0.41
CA ASN A 44 -8.46 -1.36 -0.31
C ASN A 44 -7.35 -0.78 0.59
N SER A 45 -7.24 -1.21 1.86
CA SER A 45 -6.17 -0.74 2.74
C SER A 45 -4.85 -1.46 2.50
N VAL A 46 -3.77 -0.70 2.25
CA VAL A 46 -2.41 -1.23 2.07
C VAL A 46 -1.86 -1.90 3.33
N THR A 47 -2.51 -1.72 4.49
CA THR A 47 -2.13 -2.44 5.72
C THR A 47 -2.29 -3.95 5.58
N ARG A 48 -3.15 -4.40 4.67
CA ARG A 48 -3.33 -5.83 4.32
C ARG A 48 -2.09 -6.46 3.68
N ALA A 49 -1.23 -5.65 3.08
CA ALA A 49 0.03 -6.08 2.47
C ALA A 49 1.24 -5.96 3.42
N MET A 50 1.03 -5.55 4.67
CA MET A 50 2.10 -5.41 5.66
C MET A 50 2.44 -6.77 6.30
N PRO A 51 3.71 -7.01 6.72
CA PRO A 51 4.15 -8.28 7.30
C PRO A 51 3.37 -8.72 8.55
N ASP A 52 2.98 -7.76 9.38
CA ASP A 52 2.16 -7.97 10.57
C ASP A 52 1.03 -6.94 10.56
N LYS A 53 -0.07 -7.31 9.90
CA LYS A 53 -1.20 -6.41 9.60
C LYS A 53 -1.81 -5.75 10.86
N GLU A 54 -1.73 -6.41 12.01
CA GLU A 54 -2.32 -5.96 13.29
C GLU A 54 -1.28 -5.21 14.13
N ALA A 55 0.02 -5.53 14.02
CA ALA A 55 1.05 -4.87 14.81
C ALA A 55 1.82 -3.77 14.08
N THR A 56 1.68 -3.62 12.75
CA THR A 56 2.42 -2.60 11.99
C THR A 56 1.85 -1.20 12.30
N PRO A 57 2.61 -0.29 12.95
CA PRO A 57 2.11 1.02 13.30
C PRO A 57 1.76 1.85 12.06
N SER A 58 0.64 2.58 12.09
CA SER A 58 0.18 3.39 10.95
C SER A 58 1.22 4.41 10.47
N LYS A 59 2.06 4.92 11.38
CA LYS A 59 3.18 5.80 11.04
C LYS A 59 4.25 5.10 10.18
N LEU A 60 4.51 3.82 10.42
CA LEU A 60 5.43 3.03 9.59
C LEU A 60 4.80 2.73 8.22
N VAL A 61 3.50 2.45 8.16
CA VAL A 61 2.77 2.29 6.90
C VAL A 61 2.89 3.56 6.05
N GLN A 62 2.58 4.73 6.61
CA GLN A 62 2.69 6.00 5.88
C GLN A 62 4.13 6.31 5.47
N ALA A 63 5.12 6.03 6.34
CA ALA A 63 6.53 6.19 6.00
C ALA A 63 6.95 5.27 4.85
N LYS A 64 6.40 4.05 4.81
CA LYS A 64 6.65 3.10 3.72
C LYS A 64 6.08 3.60 2.40
N MET A 65 4.81 4.01 2.40
CA MET A 65 4.16 4.55 1.20
C MET A 65 4.88 5.78 0.67
N ARG A 66 5.34 6.67 1.57
CA ARG A 66 6.15 7.83 1.18
C ARG A 66 7.44 7.42 0.46
N GLY A 67 8.15 6.41 0.99
CA GLY A 67 9.36 5.90 0.35
C GLY A 67 9.10 5.29 -1.03
N LEU A 68 7.95 4.63 -1.23
CA LEU A 68 7.55 4.11 -2.55
C LEU A 68 7.24 5.24 -3.54
N ILE A 69 6.59 6.31 -3.08
CA ILE A 69 6.28 7.50 -3.88
C ILE A 69 7.56 8.26 -4.24
N GLU A 70 8.47 8.47 -3.29
CA GLU A 70 9.77 9.11 -3.55
C GLU A 70 10.61 8.33 -4.57
N ARG A 71 10.45 7.00 -4.62
CA ARG A 71 11.07 6.12 -5.62
C ARG A 71 10.31 6.09 -6.95
N GLY A 72 9.13 6.70 -7.04
CA GLY A 72 8.27 6.75 -8.20
C GLY A 72 7.62 5.42 -8.55
N LEU A 73 7.46 4.50 -7.59
CA LEU A 73 6.81 3.19 -7.81
C LEU A 73 5.30 3.25 -7.60
N VAL A 74 4.85 4.21 -6.81
CA VAL A 74 3.46 4.44 -6.42
C VAL A 74 3.21 5.96 -6.50
N ASP A 75 2.00 6.37 -6.85
CA ASP A 75 1.53 7.76 -6.70
C ASP A 75 0.50 7.85 -5.56
N GLY A 76 0.14 9.05 -5.11
CA GLY A 76 -0.90 9.30 -4.09
C GLY A 76 -0.50 10.30 -3.00
N CYS A 77 -1.32 10.43 -1.93
CA CYS A 77 -1.03 11.36 -0.81
C CYS A 77 -0.55 10.65 0.45
N THR A 78 0.56 11.13 1.03
CA THR A 78 1.02 10.75 2.38
C THR A 78 0.85 11.87 3.40
N CYS A 79 -0.01 12.84 3.10
CA CYS A 79 -0.32 13.99 3.96
C CYS A 79 -1.10 13.64 5.24
N GLY A 80 -1.53 12.38 5.39
CA GLY A 80 -2.36 11.92 6.51
C GLY A 80 -3.86 12.02 6.26
N CYS A 81 -4.32 12.28 5.03
CA CYS A 81 -5.75 12.31 4.70
C CYS A 81 -6.36 10.91 4.55
N ARG A 82 -6.10 10.22 3.43
CA ARG A 82 -6.65 8.91 3.09
C ARG A 82 -5.64 7.99 2.40
N GLY A 83 -4.68 8.55 1.66
CA GLY A 83 -3.87 7.75 0.74
C GLY A 83 -4.24 8.16 -0.67
N ASP A 84 -4.97 7.31 -1.37
CA ASP A 84 -5.23 7.39 -2.81
C ASP A 84 -4.01 6.91 -3.59
N TYR A 85 -3.54 5.72 -3.20
CA TYR A 85 -2.35 5.11 -3.74
C TYR A 85 -2.67 4.31 -4.99
N GLU A 86 -1.88 4.51 -6.03
CA GLU A 86 -1.97 3.74 -7.27
C GLU A 86 -0.58 3.41 -7.80
N LEU A 87 -0.47 2.32 -8.56
CA LEU A 87 0.80 1.98 -9.20
C LEU A 87 1.12 2.97 -10.31
N THR A 88 2.39 3.35 -10.39
CA THR A 88 2.92 4.02 -11.59
C THR A 88 3.32 2.98 -12.63
N GLU A 89 3.57 3.41 -13.87
CA GLU A 89 4.18 2.56 -14.91
C GLU A 89 5.48 1.90 -14.43
N LYS A 90 6.29 2.62 -13.65
CA LYS A 90 7.53 2.10 -13.06
C LYS A 90 7.26 1.02 -12.01
N GLY A 91 6.22 1.20 -11.19
CA GLY A 91 5.76 0.18 -10.23
C GLY A 91 5.30 -1.09 -10.92
N ILE A 92 4.52 -0.96 -11.99
CA ILE A 92 4.08 -2.09 -12.83
C ILE A 92 5.28 -2.82 -13.45
N ALA A 93 6.22 -2.08 -14.03
CA ALA A 93 7.43 -2.66 -14.60
C ALA A 93 8.28 -3.42 -13.57
N MET A 94 8.38 -2.88 -12.34
CA MET A 94 9.08 -3.52 -11.24
C MET A 94 8.42 -4.83 -10.80
N LEU A 95 7.09 -4.86 -10.77
CA LEU A 95 6.31 -6.06 -10.47
C LEU A 95 6.51 -7.12 -11.56
N ALA A 96 6.43 -6.73 -12.84
CA ALA A 96 6.64 -7.62 -13.98
C ALA A 96 8.07 -8.19 -14.05
N ALA A 97 9.07 -7.45 -13.56
CA ALA A 97 10.46 -7.89 -13.51
C ALA A 97 10.76 -8.90 -12.37
N GLY A 98 9.76 -9.29 -11.56
CA GLY A 98 9.93 -10.23 -10.44
C GLY A 98 10.80 -9.67 -9.30
N GLY A 99 10.71 -8.36 -9.07
CA GLY A 99 11.72 -7.55 -8.39
C GLY A 99 12.22 -8.06 -7.03
N LYS A 100 13.53 -8.37 -6.94
CA LYS A 100 14.27 -8.35 -5.67
C LYS A 100 14.55 -6.88 -5.29
N SER A 101 14.06 -6.46 -4.12
CA SER A 101 14.38 -5.16 -3.48
C SER A 101 14.87 -5.41 -2.06
#